data_AF-A0A920KMI3-F1
#
_entry.id   AF-A0A920KMI3-F1
#
_cell.length_a   1.000
_cell.length_b   1.000
_cell.length_c   1.000
_cell.angle_alpha   90.00
_cell.angle_beta   90.00
_cell.angle_gamma   90.00
#
_symmetry.space_group_name_H-M   'P 1'
#
loop_
_entity.id
_entity.type
_entity.pdbx_description
1 polymer ?
#
loop_
_entity_poly.entity_id
_entity_poly.type
_entity_poly.pdbx_seq_one_letter_code
_entity_poly.pdbx_strand_id
1 'polypeptide(L)'
;MYGSIPIIASEDSLGLYLKEIKKFPLLTLEEEKSLSKSLNADGDTDAAHRLVTSHLRLVAKISMGYKGYGLPLSDIIAEGNIGLMQAVKRFDPDRGFRLATYAIWWIKAAIQEYVLRSWSLVKMGTTANQKKLFFNLRKIKNNIQALEEGDLKPEQIAHIAENLGVTETDVVDMNRRLGGDSSLNTQISDEGDGQWQDFLVDESQNQETSLVVSDEMDKRRKQLYDSLSCLNEREKSIFISRRMDEDSKH
;
A
#
# COMPACT_ATOMS: atom_id res chain seq x y z
N MET A 1 9.65 -37.91 12.64
CA MET A 1 9.62 -36.66 13.43
C MET A 1 9.76 -35.51 12.43
N TYR A 2 8.66 -35.16 11.76
CA TYR A 2 8.71 -34.18 10.66
C TYR A 2 8.70 -32.78 11.26
N GLY A 3 9.77 -32.02 11.00
CA GLY A 3 9.99 -30.71 11.61
C GLY A 3 8.94 -29.69 11.15
N SER A 4 8.41 -28.96 12.12
CA SER A 4 7.50 -27.83 11.96
C SER A 4 8.05 -26.80 10.95
N ILE A 5 7.16 -26.12 10.22
CA ILE A 5 7.55 -24.95 9.41
C ILE A 5 8.25 -23.94 10.35
N PRO A 6 9.50 -23.55 10.05
CA PRO A 6 10.24 -22.65 10.92
C PRO A 6 9.60 -21.26 10.94
N ILE A 7 9.40 -20.72 12.14
CA ILE A 7 8.77 -19.43 12.37
C ILE A 7 9.80 -18.33 12.17
N ILE A 8 9.43 -17.30 11.41
CA ILE A 8 10.25 -16.10 11.21
C ILE A 8 9.74 -15.05 12.20
N ALA A 9 10.50 -14.71 13.24
CA ALA A 9 10.07 -13.83 14.33
C ALA A 9 10.86 -12.50 14.41
N SER A 10 12.06 -12.43 13.84
CA SER A 10 12.94 -11.24 13.84
C SER A 10 13.99 -11.30 12.71
N GLU A 11 14.71 -10.20 12.43
CA GLU A 11 15.80 -10.20 11.43
C GLU A 11 16.96 -11.16 11.80
N ASP A 12 17.30 -11.26 13.08
CA ASP A 12 18.27 -12.26 13.57
C ASP A 12 17.77 -13.70 13.37
N SER A 13 16.45 -13.92 13.40
CA SER A 13 15.84 -15.22 13.11
C SER A 13 15.89 -15.60 11.62
N LEU A 14 16.10 -14.63 10.72
CA LEU A 14 16.10 -14.87 9.27
C LEU A 14 17.32 -15.71 8.84
N GLY A 15 18.48 -15.48 9.47
CA GLY A 15 19.67 -16.30 9.23
C GLY A 15 19.47 -17.77 9.62
N LEU A 16 18.81 -18.00 10.77
CA LEU A 16 18.43 -19.35 11.24
C LEU A 16 17.42 -20.00 10.30
N TYR A 17 16.36 -19.27 9.91
CA TYR A 17 15.37 -19.73 8.95
C TYR A 17 16.02 -20.18 7.64
N LEU A 18 16.91 -19.36 7.05
CA LEU A 18 17.61 -19.70 5.82
C LEU A 18 18.51 -20.93 5.95
N LYS A 19 19.03 -21.21 7.14
CA LYS A 19 19.80 -22.42 7.44
C LYS A 19 18.90 -23.64 7.58
N GLU A 20 17.72 -23.50 8.18
CA GLU A 20 16.77 -24.58 8.37
C GLU A 20 16.10 -25.02 7.07
N ILE A 21 15.67 -24.08 6.22
CA ILE A 21 15.05 -24.42 4.94
C ILE A 21 15.99 -25.18 4.00
N LYS A 22 17.32 -25.05 4.19
CA LYS A 22 18.33 -25.79 3.43
C LYS A 22 18.42 -27.26 3.83
N LYS A 23 17.97 -27.63 5.03
CA LYS A 23 17.99 -29.02 5.53
C LYS A 23 16.92 -29.88 4.88
N PHE A 24 15.85 -29.29 4.36
CA PHE A 24 14.80 -30.05 3.67
C PHE A 24 15.32 -30.62 2.34
N PRO A 25 15.05 -31.90 2.05
CA PRO A 25 15.47 -32.53 0.80
C PRO A 25 14.68 -31.97 -0.39
N LEU A 26 15.34 -31.94 -1.55
CA LEU A 26 14.69 -31.63 -2.82
C LEU A 26 13.95 -32.87 -3.31
N LEU A 27 12.74 -32.67 -3.83
CA LEU A 27 11.93 -33.74 -4.38
C LEU A 27 12.24 -33.98 -5.85
N THR A 28 12.27 -35.25 -6.23
CA THR A 28 12.30 -35.69 -7.63
C THR A 28 10.93 -35.45 -8.29
N LEU A 29 10.88 -35.57 -9.64
CA LEU A 29 9.63 -35.36 -10.38
C LEU A 29 8.57 -36.42 -10.01
N GLU A 30 9.02 -37.65 -9.80
CA GLU A 30 8.15 -38.77 -9.43
C GLU A 30 7.57 -38.57 -8.03
N GLU A 31 8.38 -38.14 -7.07
CA GLU A 31 7.91 -37.79 -5.72
C GLU A 31 6.95 -36.61 -5.71
N GLU A 32 7.21 -35.55 -6.50
CA GLU A 32 6.26 -34.44 -6.63
C GLU A 32 4.91 -34.92 -7.16
N LYS A 33 4.92 -35.79 -8.18
CA LYS A 33 3.68 -36.34 -8.76
C LYS A 33 2.93 -37.21 -7.76
N SER A 34 3.62 -38.12 -7.05
CA SER A 34 2.96 -39.01 -6.08
C SER A 34 2.35 -38.22 -4.92
N LEU A 35 3.09 -37.27 -4.35
CA LEU A 35 2.61 -36.41 -3.27
C LEU A 35 1.45 -35.52 -3.73
N SER A 36 1.53 -34.95 -4.94
CA SER A 36 0.45 -34.11 -5.47
C SER A 36 -0.83 -34.91 -5.76
N LYS A 37 -0.69 -36.17 -6.22
CA LYS A 37 -1.84 -37.06 -6.44
C LYS A 37 -2.51 -37.44 -5.12
N SER A 38 -1.73 -37.80 -4.10
CA SER A 38 -2.26 -38.10 -2.76
C SER A 38 -2.94 -36.87 -2.14
N LEU A 39 -2.35 -35.68 -2.28
CA LEU A 39 -2.98 -34.45 -1.84
C LEU A 39 -4.32 -34.17 -2.54
N ASN A 40 -4.38 -34.34 -3.86
CA ASN A 40 -5.59 -34.04 -4.64
C ASN A 40 -6.71 -35.08 -4.43
N ALA A 41 -6.37 -36.34 -4.18
CA ALA A 41 -7.34 -37.42 -3.97
C ALA A 41 -7.86 -37.46 -2.53
N ASP A 42 -6.96 -37.42 -1.55
CA ASP A 42 -7.28 -37.75 -0.15
C ASP A 42 -7.17 -36.54 0.78
N GLY A 43 -6.67 -35.39 0.28
CA GLY A 43 -6.42 -34.21 1.11
C GLY A 43 -5.27 -34.39 2.10
N ASP A 44 -4.30 -35.26 1.79
CA ASP A 44 -3.19 -35.60 2.68
C ASP A 44 -2.36 -34.37 3.08
N THR A 45 -2.46 -33.99 4.36
CA THR A 45 -1.76 -32.84 4.93
C THR A 45 -0.25 -33.06 5.01
N ASP A 46 0.21 -34.30 5.17
CA ASP A 46 1.64 -34.62 5.22
C ASP A 46 2.26 -34.50 3.82
N ALA A 47 1.52 -34.90 2.78
CA ALA A 47 1.92 -34.66 1.40
C ALA A 47 2.04 -33.17 1.08
N ALA A 48 1.06 -32.36 1.50
CA ALA A 48 1.14 -30.90 1.37
C ALA A 48 2.36 -30.32 2.10
N HIS A 49 2.61 -30.76 3.34
CA HIS A 49 3.73 -30.29 4.13
C HIS A 49 5.08 -30.60 3.46
N ARG A 50 5.26 -31.80 2.89
CA ARG A 50 6.46 -32.16 2.13
C ARG A 50 6.65 -31.34 0.85
N LEU A 51 5.57 -31.13 0.10
CA LEU A 51 5.59 -30.29 -1.11
C LEU A 51 5.96 -28.84 -0.79
N VAL A 52 5.43 -28.27 0.29
CA VAL A 52 5.74 -26.90 0.72
C VAL A 52 7.19 -26.79 1.20
N THR A 53 7.60 -27.63 2.16
CA THR A 53 8.93 -27.56 2.80
C THR A 53 10.09 -27.72 1.81
N SER A 54 9.95 -28.62 0.83
CA SER A 54 10.94 -28.81 -0.25
C SER A 54 11.13 -27.57 -1.14
N HIS A 55 10.13 -26.68 -1.22
CA HIS A 55 10.11 -25.51 -2.10
C HIS A 55 10.35 -24.18 -1.38
N LEU A 56 10.55 -24.15 -0.05
CA LEU A 56 10.81 -22.92 0.71
C LEU A 56 12.05 -22.15 0.21
N ARG A 57 13.05 -22.86 -0.31
CA ARG A 57 14.26 -22.26 -0.92
C ARG A 57 13.94 -21.42 -2.16
N LEU A 58 12.93 -21.83 -2.93
CA LEU A 58 12.46 -21.07 -4.10
C LEU A 58 11.78 -19.78 -3.65
N VAL A 59 10.95 -19.84 -2.62
CA VAL A 59 10.28 -18.66 -2.04
C VAL A 59 11.31 -17.65 -1.57
N ALA A 60 12.30 -18.08 -0.79
CA ALA A 60 13.38 -17.21 -0.31
C ALA A 60 14.13 -16.54 -1.47
N LYS A 61 14.47 -17.30 -2.54
CA LYS A 61 15.14 -16.77 -3.73
C LYS A 61 14.30 -15.71 -4.45
N ILE A 62 12.99 -15.93 -4.61
CA ILE A 62 12.10 -14.97 -5.26
C ILE A 62 11.95 -13.71 -4.40
N SER A 63 11.81 -13.88 -3.09
CA SER A 63 11.63 -12.79 -2.11
C SER A 63 12.82 -11.83 -2.09
N MET A 64 14.05 -12.31 -2.29
CA MET A 64 15.24 -11.46 -2.40
C MET A 64 15.14 -10.41 -3.52
N GLY A 65 14.40 -10.70 -4.60
CA GLY A 65 14.17 -9.75 -5.69
C GLY A 65 13.25 -8.58 -5.34
N TYR A 66 12.54 -8.66 -4.21
CA TYR A 66 11.68 -7.61 -3.67
C TYR A 66 12.34 -6.87 -2.50
N LYS A 67 13.65 -7.06 -2.30
CA LYS A 67 14.42 -6.22 -1.37
C LYS A 67 14.47 -4.79 -1.92
N GLY A 68 14.31 -3.80 -1.03
CA GLY A 68 14.45 -2.38 -1.38
C GLY A 68 13.15 -1.58 -1.46
N TYR A 69 12.00 -2.20 -1.18
CA TYR A 69 10.72 -1.50 -0.97
C TYR A 69 10.54 -1.01 0.48
N GLY A 70 11.56 -1.12 1.34
CA GLY A 70 11.48 -0.68 2.75
C GLY A 70 10.72 -1.64 3.68
N LEU A 71 10.26 -2.78 3.18
CA LEU A 71 9.54 -3.78 3.97
C LEU A 71 10.47 -4.85 4.56
N PRO A 72 10.18 -5.39 5.75
CA PRO A 72 10.94 -6.49 6.34
C PRO A 72 10.95 -7.71 5.41
N LEU A 73 12.14 -8.27 5.17
CA LEU A 73 12.30 -9.42 4.28
C LEU A 73 11.60 -10.67 4.84
N SER A 74 11.51 -10.79 6.17
CA SER A 74 10.74 -11.83 6.86
C SER A 74 9.31 -11.92 6.37
N ASP A 75 8.66 -10.77 6.24
CA ASP A 75 7.23 -10.67 5.95
C ASP A 75 6.98 -10.97 4.47
N ILE A 76 7.89 -10.48 3.60
CA ILE A 76 7.89 -10.82 2.17
C ILE A 76 8.00 -12.35 1.99
N ILE A 77 8.89 -13.01 2.74
CA ILE A 77 9.06 -14.47 2.68
C ILE A 77 7.80 -15.17 3.19
N ALA A 78 7.21 -14.69 4.29
CA ALA A 78 5.99 -15.26 4.87
C ALA A 78 4.82 -15.21 3.88
N GLU A 79 4.62 -14.07 3.23
CA GLU A 79 3.59 -13.88 2.20
C GLU A 79 3.88 -14.72 0.94
N GLY A 80 5.15 -14.84 0.56
CA GLY A 80 5.58 -15.77 -0.47
C GLY A 80 5.27 -17.24 -0.13
N ASN A 81 5.41 -17.64 1.14
CA ASN A 81 5.07 -18.98 1.62
C ASN A 81 3.54 -19.21 1.54
N ILE A 82 2.73 -18.21 1.84
CA ILE A 82 1.27 -18.26 1.64
C ILE A 82 0.94 -18.48 0.16
N GLY A 83 1.61 -17.74 -0.74
CA GLY A 83 1.49 -17.95 -2.20
C GLY A 83 1.89 -19.37 -2.63
N LEU A 84 2.98 -19.91 -2.07
CA LEU A 84 3.38 -21.29 -2.32
C LEU A 84 2.31 -22.30 -1.85
N MET A 85 1.73 -22.12 -0.66
CA MET A 85 0.67 -22.98 -0.15
C MET A 85 -0.56 -22.96 -1.07
N GLN A 86 -0.94 -21.78 -1.58
CA GLN A 86 -2.02 -21.65 -2.56
C GLN A 86 -1.70 -22.36 -3.88
N ALA A 87 -0.43 -22.29 -4.33
CA ALA A 87 0.03 -23.00 -5.52
C ALA A 87 -0.07 -24.52 -5.35
N VAL A 88 0.43 -25.05 -4.23
CA VAL A 88 0.39 -26.49 -3.93
C VAL A 88 -1.05 -27.00 -3.90
N LYS A 89 -1.98 -26.26 -3.29
CA LYS A 89 -3.40 -26.62 -3.24
C LYS A 89 -4.08 -26.69 -4.62
N ARG A 90 -3.60 -25.94 -5.61
CA ARG A 90 -4.19 -25.84 -6.95
C ARG A 90 -3.37 -26.52 -8.04
N PHE A 91 -2.28 -27.17 -7.66
CA PHE A 91 -1.36 -27.78 -8.61
C PHE A 91 -1.92 -29.07 -9.18
N ASP A 92 -1.76 -29.23 -10.50
CA ASP A 92 -2.22 -30.38 -11.26
C ASP A 92 -0.99 -31.14 -11.80
N PRO A 93 -0.66 -32.33 -11.24
CA PRO A 93 0.54 -33.08 -11.60
C PRO A 93 0.48 -33.71 -13.00
N ASP A 94 -0.69 -33.83 -13.61
CA ASP A 94 -0.86 -34.50 -14.90
C ASP A 94 -0.53 -33.56 -16.09
N ARG A 95 -0.37 -32.26 -15.84
CA ARG A 95 0.03 -31.26 -16.86
C ARG A 95 1.50 -31.34 -17.29
N GLY A 96 2.32 -32.18 -16.65
CA GLY A 96 3.66 -32.50 -17.12
C GLY A 96 4.76 -31.47 -16.83
N PHE A 97 4.50 -30.42 -16.06
CA PHE A 97 5.51 -29.45 -15.62
C PHE A 97 5.82 -29.57 -14.12
N ARG A 98 6.98 -29.04 -13.70
CA ARG A 98 7.41 -28.99 -12.30
C ARG A 98 6.50 -28.10 -11.46
N LEU A 99 6.27 -28.47 -10.20
CA LEU A 99 5.55 -27.63 -9.23
C LEU A 99 6.20 -26.23 -9.13
N ALA A 100 7.52 -26.17 -9.10
CA ALA A 100 8.28 -24.92 -9.07
C ALA A 100 7.86 -23.93 -10.18
N THR A 101 7.65 -24.40 -11.41
CA THR A 101 7.25 -23.56 -12.54
C THR A 101 5.90 -22.89 -12.30
N TYR A 102 4.96 -23.64 -11.74
CA TYR A 102 3.63 -23.14 -11.41
C TYR A 102 3.66 -22.22 -10.18
N ALA A 103 4.37 -22.62 -9.14
CA ALA A 103 4.46 -21.90 -7.87
C ALA A 103 5.10 -20.51 -8.02
N ILE A 104 6.03 -20.32 -8.95
CA ILE A 104 6.65 -19.00 -9.22
C ILE A 104 5.60 -17.90 -9.41
N TRP A 105 4.51 -18.18 -10.13
CA TRP A 105 3.48 -17.19 -10.42
C TRP A 105 2.69 -16.81 -9.17
N TRP A 106 2.30 -17.82 -8.38
CA TRP A 106 1.58 -17.62 -7.12
C TRP A 106 2.43 -16.91 -6.07
N ILE A 107 3.70 -17.29 -5.93
CA ILE A 107 4.64 -16.64 -5.01
C ILE A 107 4.81 -15.17 -5.40
N LYS A 108 5.06 -14.88 -6.69
CA LYS A 108 5.20 -13.49 -7.16
C LYS A 108 3.92 -12.69 -6.93
N ALA A 109 2.75 -13.25 -7.25
CA ALA A 109 1.48 -12.55 -7.07
C ALA A 109 1.22 -12.22 -5.59
N ALA A 110 1.42 -13.17 -4.68
CA ALA A 110 1.24 -12.97 -3.24
C ALA A 110 2.17 -11.89 -2.70
N ILE A 111 3.46 -11.95 -3.06
CA ILE A 111 4.44 -10.93 -2.66
C ILE A 111 4.09 -9.56 -3.24
N GLN A 112 3.75 -9.47 -4.53
CA GLN A 112 3.41 -8.20 -5.16
C GLN A 112 2.18 -7.56 -4.51
N GLU A 113 1.17 -8.37 -4.18
CA GLU A 113 -0.02 -7.87 -3.50
C GLU A 113 0.29 -7.41 -2.07
N TYR A 114 1.15 -8.12 -1.34
CA TYR A 114 1.63 -7.68 -0.02
C TYR A 114 2.38 -6.35 -0.10
N VAL A 115 3.32 -6.23 -1.04
CA VAL A 115 4.11 -5.01 -1.22
C VAL A 115 3.19 -3.83 -1.54
N LEU A 116 2.28 -3.97 -2.50
CA LEU A 116 1.34 -2.89 -2.86
C LEU A 116 0.45 -2.46 -1.69
N ARG A 117 0.02 -3.43 -0.85
CA ARG A 117 -0.86 -3.16 0.30
C ARG A 117 -0.13 -2.49 1.47
N SER A 118 1.16 -2.78 1.63
CA SER A 118 1.90 -2.46 2.86
C SER A 118 3.00 -1.39 2.67
N TRP A 119 3.26 -0.97 1.43
CA TRP A 119 4.35 -0.04 1.11
C TRP A 119 4.09 1.40 1.58
N SER A 120 2.83 1.85 1.64
CA SER A 120 2.45 3.18 2.12
C SER A 120 1.22 3.09 3.02
N LEU A 121 1.12 4.01 3.98
CA LEU A 121 -0.07 4.25 4.80
C LEU A 121 -1.28 4.64 3.93
N VAL A 122 -1.03 5.35 2.83
CA VAL A 122 -2.07 5.73 1.87
C VAL A 122 -2.19 4.63 0.82
N LYS A 123 -3.36 3.97 0.80
CA LYS A 123 -3.65 2.92 -0.16
C LYS A 123 -3.63 3.46 -1.59
N MET A 124 -2.81 2.85 -2.44
CA MET A 124 -2.84 3.12 -3.87
C MET A 124 -4.02 2.42 -4.56
N GLY A 125 -4.50 3.04 -5.64
CA GLY A 125 -5.34 2.34 -6.62
C GLY A 125 -4.59 1.13 -7.20
N THR A 126 -5.32 0.06 -7.47
CA THR A 126 -4.77 -1.21 -7.95
C THR A 126 -4.94 -1.39 -9.47
N THR A 127 -4.94 -0.32 -10.25
CA THR A 127 -5.08 -0.45 -11.71
C THR A 127 -3.86 -1.16 -12.31
N ALA A 128 -4.05 -1.85 -13.44
CA ALA A 128 -2.96 -2.59 -14.09
C ALA A 128 -1.77 -1.67 -14.43
N ASN A 129 -2.06 -0.45 -14.91
CA ASN A 129 -1.05 0.57 -15.22
C ASN A 129 -0.29 1.02 -13.98
N GLN A 130 -0.99 1.25 -12.86
CA GLN A 130 -0.38 1.65 -11.59
C GLN A 130 0.51 0.53 -11.03
N LYS A 131 0.07 -0.74 -11.04
CA LYS A 131 0.91 -1.87 -10.63
C LYS A 131 2.16 -1.98 -11.51
N LYS A 132 2.01 -1.82 -12.83
CA LYS A 132 3.14 -1.88 -13.78
C LYS A 132 4.16 -0.78 -13.52
N LEU A 133 3.70 0.44 -13.29
CA LEU A 133 4.55 1.58 -12.93
C LEU A 133 5.25 1.34 -11.59
N PHE A 134 4.51 0.98 -10.53
CA PHE A 134 5.06 0.79 -9.19
C PHE A 134 6.27 -0.17 -9.18
N PHE A 135 6.17 -1.33 -9.83
CA PHE A 135 7.26 -2.33 -9.82
C PHE A 135 8.40 -2.04 -10.81
N ASN A 136 8.17 -1.27 -11.89
CA ASN A 136 9.17 -1.07 -12.95
C ASN A 136 9.78 0.33 -12.99
N LEU A 137 9.11 1.34 -12.42
CA LEU A 137 9.50 2.74 -12.54
C LEU A 137 10.92 2.97 -12.00
N ARG A 138 11.24 2.45 -10.81
CA ARG A 138 12.60 2.56 -10.24
C ARG A 138 13.66 1.93 -11.13
N LYS A 139 13.37 0.77 -11.73
CA LYS A 139 14.30 0.09 -12.64
C LYS A 139 14.55 0.91 -13.90
N ILE A 140 13.50 1.53 -14.46
CA ILE A 140 13.63 2.37 -15.65
C ILE A 140 14.36 3.67 -15.30
N LYS A 141 14.03 4.34 -14.19
CA LYS A 141 14.74 5.53 -13.68
C LYS A 141 16.24 5.27 -13.55
N ASN A 142 16.62 4.11 -13.01
CA ASN A 142 18.03 3.70 -12.90
C ASN A 142 18.69 3.55 -14.28
N ASN A 143 17.99 2.98 -15.27
CA ASN A 143 18.54 2.80 -16.62
C ASN A 143 18.78 4.14 -17.35
N ILE A 144 17.92 5.13 -17.11
CA ILE A 144 18.02 6.47 -17.73
C ILE A 144 18.80 7.47 -16.87
N GLN A 145 19.45 7.01 -15.80
CA GLN A 145 20.19 7.84 -14.83
C GLN A 145 19.35 9.00 -14.24
N ALA A 146 18.03 8.85 -14.19
CA ALA A 146 17.09 9.82 -13.60
C ALA A 146 16.87 9.53 -12.11
N LEU A 147 17.95 9.28 -11.38
CA LEU A 147 17.93 8.89 -9.96
C LEU A 147 17.72 10.10 -9.02
N GLU A 148 17.70 11.32 -9.55
CA GLU A 148 17.50 12.53 -8.75
C GLU A 148 16.13 12.50 -8.04
N GLU A 149 16.15 12.91 -6.76
CA GLU A 149 14.97 13.15 -5.95
C GLU A 149 14.31 14.45 -6.44
N GLY A 150 13.29 14.29 -7.29
CA GLY A 150 12.60 15.42 -7.90
C GLY A 150 11.61 15.01 -8.98
N ASP A 151 10.99 16.03 -9.57
CA ASP A 151 10.12 15.84 -10.73
C ASP A 151 10.96 15.43 -11.96
N LEU A 152 10.45 14.43 -12.70
CA LEU A 152 11.09 13.92 -13.90
C LEU A 152 11.05 14.97 -15.01
N LYS A 153 12.08 15.01 -15.86
CA LYS A 153 12.08 15.87 -17.06
C LYS A 153 11.00 15.39 -18.04
N PRO A 154 10.37 16.28 -18.83
CA PRO A 154 9.33 15.91 -19.79
C PRO A 154 9.76 14.78 -20.75
N GLU A 155 11.00 14.81 -21.24
CA GLU A 155 11.56 13.76 -22.12
C GLU A 155 11.62 12.39 -21.45
N GLN A 156 11.92 12.35 -20.14
CA GLN A 156 11.99 11.11 -19.37
C GLN A 156 10.59 10.55 -19.12
N ILE A 157 9.61 11.43 -18.86
CA ILE A 157 8.21 11.05 -18.67
C ILE A 157 7.66 10.40 -19.94
N ALA A 158 7.85 11.03 -21.10
CA ALA A 158 7.42 10.51 -22.39
C ALA A 158 8.03 9.13 -22.69
N HIS A 159 9.35 8.98 -22.47
CA HIS A 159 10.04 7.70 -22.67
C HIS A 159 9.53 6.60 -21.74
N ILE A 160 9.27 6.91 -20.46
CA ILE A 160 8.72 5.94 -19.50
C ILE A 160 7.29 5.55 -19.88
N ALA A 161 6.47 6.53 -20.26
CA ALA A 161 5.09 6.35 -20.68
C ALA A 161 5.00 5.41 -21.90
N GLU A 162 5.83 5.65 -22.92
CA GLU A 162 5.90 4.81 -24.12
C GLU A 162 6.38 3.39 -23.80
N ASN A 163 7.45 3.24 -23.02
CA ASN A 163 8.00 1.92 -22.67
C ASN A 163 7.01 1.07 -21.87
N LEU A 164 6.27 1.70 -20.95
CA LEU A 164 5.30 1.02 -20.10
C LEU A 164 3.88 1.01 -20.69
N GLY A 165 3.60 1.72 -21.78
CA GLY A 165 2.27 1.81 -22.38
C GLY A 165 1.24 2.43 -21.43
N VAL A 166 1.63 3.48 -20.72
CA VAL A 166 0.80 4.21 -19.73
C VAL A 166 0.75 5.70 -20.07
N THR A 167 -0.14 6.46 -19.45
CA THR A 167 -0.21 7.90 -19.71
C THR A 167 0.92 8.66 -19.01
N GLU A 168 1.35 9.78 -19.57
CA GLU A 168 2.35 10.65 -18.92
C GLU A 168 1.87 11.14 -17.55
N THR A 169 0.57 11.40 -17.41
CA THR A 169 -0.07 11.77 -16.15
C THR A 169 0.09 10.68 -15.09
N ASP A 170 -0.12 9.41 -15.45
CA ASP A 170 0.10 8.27 -14.55
C ASP A 170 1.56 8.17 -14.09
N VAL A 171 2.52 8.51 -14.96
CA VAL A 171 3.96 8.50 -14.63
C VAL A 171 4.29 9.59 -13.62
N VAL A 172 3.80 10.82 -13.83
CA VAL A 172 4.01 11.95 -12.92
C VAL A 172 3.40 11.65 -11.55
N ASP A 173 2.14 11.22 -11.52
CA ASP A 173 1.43 10.87 -10.29
C ASP A 173 2.16 9.75 -9.54
N MET A 174 2.60 8.71 -10.25
CA MET A 174 3.34 7.62 -9.62
C MET A 174 4.71 8.07 -9.11
N ASN A 175 5.45 8.91 -9.84
CA ASN A 175 6.76 9.40 -9.41
C ASN A 175 6.65 10.20 -8.11
N ARG A 176 5.64 11.06 -8.00
CA ARG A 176 5.37 11.83 -6.78
C ARG A 176 4.98 10.93 -5.62
N ARG A 177 4.13 9.93 -5.86
CA ARG A 177 3.72 8.99 -4.81
C ARG A 177 4.84 8.08 -4.34
N LEU A 178 5.77 7.68 -5.22
CA LEU A 178 6.93 6.86 -4.85
C LEU A 178 7.90 7.56 -3.88
N GLY A 179 7.75 8.86 -3.64
CA GLY A 179 8.47 9.59 -2.59
C GLY A 179 8.20 9.07 -1.17
N GLY A 180 7.12 8.30 -0.98
CA GLY A 180 6.80 7.64 0.28
C GLY A 180 6.21 8.59 1.33
N ASP A 181 5.92 8.02 2.49
CA ASP A 181 5.35 8.74 3.62
C ASP A 181 6.48 9.26 4.51
N SER A 182 6.48 10.56 4.82
CA SER A 182 7.45 11.18 5.71
C SER A 182 6.91 11.28 7.13
N SER A 183 7.74 10.96 8.13
CA SER A 183 7.37 11.12 9.53
C SER A 183 7.41 12.60 9.93
N LEU A 184 6.34 13.09 10.57
CA LEU A 184 6.28 14.43 11.14
C LEU A 184 7.21 14.63 12.35
N ASN A 185 7.66 13.53 12.95
CA ASN A 185 8.61 13.55 14.06
C ASN A 185 10.07 13.57 13.60
N THR A 186 10.31 13.62 12.28
CA THR A 186 11.66 13.75 11.75
C THR A 186 12.24 15.10 12.17
N GLN A 187 13.48 15.11 12.66
CA GLN A 187 14.20 16.35 12.99
C GLN A 187 14.57 17.09 11.69
N ILE A 188 14.37 18.39 11.66
CA ILE A 188 14.64 19.21 10.47
C ILE A 188 16.12 19.58 10.36
N SER A 189 16.82 19.68 11.49
CA SER A 189 18.26 19.96 11.53
C SER A 189 18.96 19.14 12.61
N ASP A 190 20.23 18.82 12.40
CA ASP A 190 21.05 18.07 13.36
C ASP A 190 21.42 18.90 14.61
N GLU A 191 21.30 20.22 14.54
CA GLU A 191 21.68 21.16 15.61
C GLU A 191 20.48 21.71 16.40
N GLY A 192 19.24 21.41 15.98
CA GLY A 192 18.03 21.93 16.59
C GLY A 192 17.03 20.83 16.95
N ASP A 193 16.28 21.05 18.03
CA ASP A 193 15.24 20.11 18.48
C ASP A 193 13.95 20.16 17.66
N GLY A 194 13.89 21.02 16.62
CA GLY A 194 12.70 21.27 15.82
C GLY A 194 12.29 20.06 14.97
N GLN A 195 11.06 19.60 15.17
CA GLN A 195 10.45 18.51 14.39
C GLN A 195 9.59 19.08 13.26
N TRP A 196 9.35 18.30 12.20
CA TRP A 196 8.49 18.71 11.09
C TRP A 196 7.09 19.17 11.52
N GLN A 197 6.49 18.53 12.53
CA GLN A 197 5.19 18.92 13.06
C GLN A 197 5.15 20.35 13.63
N ASP A 198 6.28 20.87 14.12
CA ASP A 198 6.33 22.18 14.79
C ASP A 198 6.16 23.35 13.79
N PHE A 199 6.35 23.07 12.49
CA PHE A 199 6.21 24.03 11.40
C PHE A 199 4.86 23.93 10.69
N LEU A 200 4.00 22.98 11.08
CA LEU A 200 2.66 22.87 10.51
C LEU A 200 1.78 23.98 11.07
N VAL A 201 1.34 24.88 10.20
CA VAL A 201 0.41 25.95 10.54
C VAL A 201 -1.02 25.41 10.50
N ASP A 202 -1.77 25.61 11.58
CA ASP A 202 -3.20 25.39 11.58
C ASP A 202 -3.90 26.61 10.93
N GLU A 203 -4.60 26.36 9.83
CA GLU A 203 -5.39 27.37 9.12
C GLU A 203 -6.79 27.55 9.72
N SER A 204 -7.15 26.74 10.71
CA SER A 204 -8.43 26.87 11.41
C SER A 204 -8.51 28.19 12.19
N GLN A 205 -9.73 28.72 12.34
CA GLN A 205 -9.92 29.89 13.18
C GLN A 205 -9.60 29.54 14.62
N ASN A 206 -8.74 30.35 15.25
CA ASN A 206 -8.48 30.24 16.68
C ASN A 206 -9.82 30.29 17.46
N GLN A 207 -9.86 29.59 18.60
CA GLN A 207 -11.05 29.50 19.45
C GLN A 207 -11.56 30.90 19.85
N GLU A 208 -10.65 31.83 20.14
CA GLU A 208 -11.02 33.21 20.46
C GLU A 208 -11.74 33.91 19.29
N THR A 209 -11.19 33.79 18.07
CA THR A 209 -11.81 34.36 16.87
C THR A 209 -13.17 33.73 16.59
N SER A 210 -13.27 32.40 16.74
CA SER A 210 -14.54 31.67 16.57
C SER A 210 -15.60 32.11 17.58
N LEU A 211 -15.21 32.29 18.85
CA LEU A 211 -16.09 32.78 19.91
C LEU A 211 -16.52 34.22 19.65
N VAL A 212 -15.61 35.10 19.24
CA VAL A 212 -15.93 36.49 18.89
C VAL A 212 -16.93 36.55 17.74
N VAL A 213 -16.73 35.74 16.68
CA VAL A 213 -17.68 35.67 15.55
C VAL A 213 -19.06 35.20 16.02
N SER A 214 -19.13 34.18 16.87
CA SER A 214 -20.38 33.68 17.44
C SER A 214 -21.08 34.73 18.31
N ASP A 215 -20.34 35.38 19.22
CA ASP A 215 -20.86 36.42 20.10
C ASP A 215 -21.33 37.66 19.32
N GLU A 216 -20.60 38.06 18.27
CA GLU A 216 -21.01 39.13 17.37
C GLU A 216 -22.31 38.77 16.62
N MET A 217 -22.40 37.55 16.09
CA MET A 217 -23.61 37.06 15.43
C MET A 217 -24.82 37.10 16.38
N ASP A 218 -24.66 36.65 17.62
CA ASP A 218 -25.72 36.65 18.63
C ASP A 218 -26.12 38.08 19.05
N LYS A 219 -25.15 38.98 19.25
CA LYS A 219 -25.43 40.39 19.53
C LYS A 219 -26.16 41.07 18.37
N ARG A 220 -25.70 40.86 17.13
CA ARG A 220 -26.36 41.38 15.93
C ARG A 220 -27.79 40.84 15.80
N ARG A 221 -27.98 39.54 16.08
CA ARG A 221 -29.30 38.90 16.06
C ARG A 221 -30.24 39.49 17.12
N LYS A 222 -29.76 39.69 18.35
CA LYS A 222 -30.53 40.36 19.42
C LYS A 222 -30.91 41.78 19.02
N GLN A 223 -29.95 42.59 18.57
CA GLN A 223 -30.21 43.96 18.10
C GLN A 223 -31.22 44.00 16.93
N LEU A 224 -31.16 43.03 16.03
CA LEU A 224 -32.11 42.89 14.94
C LEU A 224 -33.52 42.57 15.45
N TYR A 225 -33.66 41.64 16.41
CA TYR A 225 -34.97 41.36 17.04
C TYR A 225 -35.51 42.55 17.83
N ASP A 226 -34.66 43.26 18.57
CA ASP A 226 -35.05 44.47 19.31
C ASP A 226 -35.52 45.57 18.34
N SER A 227 -34.79 45.78 17.25
CA SER A 227 -35.18 46.75 16.21
C SER A 227 -36.47 46.35 15.49
N LEU A 228 -36.65 45.04 15.23
CA LEU A 228 -37.90 44.52 14.69
C LEU A 228 -39.06 44.74 15.65
N SER A 229 -38.86 44.74 16.97
CA SER A 229 -39.93 44.86 17.95
C SER A 229 -40.75 46.15 17.83
N CYS A 230 -40.15 47.23 17.32
CA CYS A 230 -40.77 48.53 17.07
C CYS A 230 -41.72 48.55 15.85
N LEU A 231 -41.69 47.53 15.00
CA LEU A 231 -42.54 47.42 13.81
C LEU A 231 -43.88 46.77 14.16
N ASN A 232 -44.94 47.24 13.51
CA ASN A 232 -46.27 46.63 13.62
C ASN A 232 -46.30 45.24 12.94
N GLU A 233 -47.26 44.39 13.30
CA GLU A 233 -47.33 43.01 12.78
C GLU A 233 -47.30 42.91 11.25
N ARG A 234 -47.99 43.85 10.57
CA ARG A 234 -48.00 43.93 9.10
C ARG A 234 -46.65 44.33 8.50
N GLU A 235 -45.86 45.13 9.20
CA GLU A 235 -44.53 45.58 8.74
C GLU A 235 -43.48 44.49 9.00
N LYS A 236 -43.56 43.80 10.15
CA LYS A 236 -42.75 42.61 10.44
C LYS A 236 -42.98 41.51 9.41
N SER A 237 -44.24 41.21 9.07
CA SER A 237 -44.56 40.17 8.07
C SER A 237 -44.00 40.52 6.70
N ILE A 238 -44.12 41.78 6.26
CA ILE A 238 -43.53 42.24 4.99
C ILE A 238 -42.00 42.13 5.01
N PHE A 239 -41.34 42.50 6.11
CA PHE A 239 -39.89 42.43 6.24
C PHE A 239 -39.37 40.98 6.23
N ILE A 240 -40.00 40.09 7.01
CA ILE A 240 -39.63 38.66 7.07
C ILE A 240 -39.87 38.00 5.70
N SER A 241 -41.02 38.21 5.07
CA SER A 241 -41.28 37.69 3.72
C SER A 241 -40.26 38.22 2.71
N ARG A 242 -39.91 39.50 2.75
CA ARG A 242 -38.95 40.08 1.79
C ARG A 242 -37.50 39.59 1.98
N ARG A 243 -37.09 39.21 3.19
CA ARG A 243 -35.72 38.81 3.51
C ARG A 243 -35.52 37.30 3.66
N MET A 244 -36.60 36.53 3.85
CA MET A 244 -36.58 35.06 3.90
C MET A 244 -37.15 34.38 2.64
N ASP A 245 -37.81 35.08 1.71
CA ASP A 245 -38.13 34.54 0.36
C ASP A 245 -37.00 34.75 -0.67
N GLU A 246 -35.87 35.36 -0.32
CA GLU A 246 -34.71 35.43 -1.23
C GLU A 246 -33.93 34.11 -1.34
N ASP A 247 -34.28 33.07 -0.56
CA ASP A 247 -33.72 31.71 -0.69
C ASP A 247 -34.47 30.81 -1.71
N SER A 248 -35.21 31.40 -2.66
CA SER A 248 -35.84 30.66 -3.76
C SER A 248 -35.25 30.92 -5.16
N LYS A 249 -34.27 31.82 -5.30
CA LYS A 249 -33.55 32.02 -6.57
C LYS A 249 -32.11 32.44 -6.35
N HIS A 250 -31.24 31.48 -6.05
CA HIS A 250 -29.94 31.33 -6.71
C HIS A 250 -29.41 29.90 -6.56
#